data_AF-A0A6L5X5U1-F1
#
_entry.id   AF-A0A6L5X5U1-F1
#
_cell.length_a   1.000
_cell.length_b   1.000
_cell.length_c   1.000
_cell.angle_alpha   90.00
_cell.angle_beta   90.00
_cell.angle_gamma   90.00
#
_symmetry.space_group_name_H-M   'P 1'
#
loop_
_entity.id
_entity.type
_entity.pdbx_description
1 polymer ?
#
loop_
_entity_poly.entity_id
_entity_poly.type
_entity_poly.pdbx_seq_one_letter_code
_entity_poly.pdbx_strand_id
1 'polypeptide(L)'
;MPQVFKIGSYWVYFWSNENDPLEPVHVHVAEGSPQPNATKIWLTRTGKCLLANNNSDIPAKTLRNIMRIIESQHQIVFQKWIQYFEQIQFYC
;
A
#
# COMPACT_ATOMS: atom_id res chain seq x y z
N MET A 1 -9.75 8.33 -2.84
CA MET A 1 -8.76 7.43 -2.23
C MET A 1 -9.34 6.81 -0.97
N PRO A 2 -9.63 5.51 -0.98
CA PRO A 2 -9.98 4.77 0.22
C PRO A 2 -8.79 4.76 1.19
N GLN A 3 -9.00 5.26 2.41
CA GLN A 3 -8.05 5.03 3.48
C GLN A 3 -8.12 3.55 3.90
N VAL A 4 -6.98 2.86 3.90
CA VAL A 4 -6.90 1.50 4.44
C VAL A 4 -6.82 1.60 5.95
N PHE A 5 -5.76 2.23 6.48
CA PHE A 5 -5.55 2.52 7.91
C PHE A 5 -4.42 3.56 8.09
N LYS A 6 -4.03 3.86 9.34
CA LYS A 6 -2.89 4.73 9.68
C LYS A 6 -1.90 4.01 10.59
N ILE A 7 -0.63 4.41 10.50
CA ILE A 7 0.45 3.99 11.39
C ILE A 7 1.13 5.26 11.92
N GLY A 8 0.73 5.72 13.12
CA GLY A 8 1.18 7.02 13.62
C GLY A 8 0.78 8.16 12.67
N SER A 9 1.76 8.96 12.23
CA SER A 9 1.57 10.04 11.24
C SER A 9 1.45 9.55 9.79
N TYR A 10 1.73 8.28 9.51
CA TYR A 10 1.72 7.72 8.15
C TYR A 10 0.34 7.21 7.76
N TRP A 11 -0.12 7.66 6.60
CA TRP A 11 -1.31 7.18 5.93
C TRP A 11 -0.98 5.97 5.07
N VAL A 12 -1.83 4.94 5.11
CA VAL A 12 -1.81 3.80 4.20
C VAL A 12 -3.12 3.80 3.42
N TYR A 13 -3.05 3.95 2.10
CA TYR A 13 -4.21 4.20 1.25
C TYR A 13 -4.05 3.60 -0.14
N PHE A 14 -5.17 3.42 -0.85
CA PHE A 14 -5.16 3.09 -2.27
C PHE A 14 -5.21 4.36 -3.11
N TRP A 15 -4.45 4.36 -4.20
CA TRP A 15 -4.59 5.39 -5.21
C TRP A 15 -5.85 5.09 -6.03
N SER A 16 -6.74 6.08 -6.20
CA SER A 16 -8.02 5.84 -6.90
C SER A 16 -7.89 5.89 -8.42
N ASN A 17 -6.86 6.57 -8.93
CA ASN A 17 -6.63 6.73 -10.37
C ASN A 17 -5.57 5.72 -10.83
N GLU A 18 -5.92 4.45 -10.75
CA GLU A 18 -5.09 3.34 -11.22
C GLU A 18 -5.08 3.27 -12.75
N ASN A 19 -4.05 2.61 -13.31
CA ASN A 19 -3.98 2.37 -14.74
C ASN A 19 -5.01 1.32 -15.21
N ASP A 20 -5.27 1.29 -16.53
CA ASP A 20 -5.98 0.20 -17.22
C ASP A 20 -4.97 -0.50 -18.18
N PRO A 21 -4.55 -1.76 -17.90
CA PRO A 21 -5.10 -2.67 -16.90
C PRO A 21 -4.74 -2.31 -15.45
N LEU A 22 -5.64 -2.69 -14.53
CA LEU A 22 -5.45 -2.49 -13.09
C LEU A 22 -4.14 -3.13 -12.63
N GLU A 23 -3.35 -2.37 -11.87
CA GLU A 23 -2.12 -2.90 -11.29
C GLU A 23 -2.39 -3.98 -10.21
N PRO A 24 -1.41 -4.83 -9.91
CA PRO A 24 -1.50 -5.75 -8.77
C PRO A 24 -1.76 -5.03 -7.44
N VAL A 25 -2.23 -5.76 -6.42
CA VAL A 25 -2.55 -5.17 -5.12
C VAL A 25 -1.35 -4.47 -4.48
N HIS A 26 -1.56 -3.21 -4.12
CA HIS A 26 -0.54 -2.39 -3.50
C HIS A 26 -1.14 -1.31 -2.61
N VAL A 27 -0.28 -0.64 -1.84
CA VAL A 27 -0.63 0.53 -1.04
C VAL A 27 0.36 1.65 -1.29
N HIS A 28 -0.14 2.86 -1.12
CA HIS A 28 0.68 4.06 -1.01
C HIS A 28 0.83 4.46 0.44
N VAL A 29 2.01 4.98 0.78
CA VAL A 29 2.35 5.45 2.11
C VAL A 29 2.89 6.88 2.05
N ALA A 30 2.28 7.78 2.81
CA ALA A 30 2.72 9.17 2.93
C ALA A 30 2.51 9.68 4.36
N GLU A 31 3.36 10.60 4.81
CA GLU A 31 3.22 11.24 6.12
C GLU A 31 2.22 12.41 6.06
N GLY A 32 1.39 12.54 7.09
CA GLY A 32 0.48 13.68 7.29
C GLY A 32 -0.78 13.64 6.44
N SER A 33 -0.66 13.43 5.13
CA SER A 33 -1.78 13.29 4.19
C SER A 33 -1.39 12.48 2.94
N PRO A 34 -2.36 11.90 2.21
CA PRO A 34 -2.14 11.30 0.90
C PRO A 34 -1.54 12.31 -0.10
N GLN A 35 -0.51 11.89 -0.83
CA GLN A 35 0.20 12.72 -1.81
C GLN A 35 0.38 11.98 -3.14
N PRO A 36 0.44 12.70 -4.28
CA PRO A 36 0.88 12.12 -5.55
C PRO A 36 2.30 11.57 -5.42
N ASN A 37 2.62 10.55 -6.21
CA ASN A 37 3.95 9.92 -6.23
C ASN A 37 4.45 9.45 -4.86
N ALA A 38 3.56 9.13 -3.92
CA ALA A 38 3.93 8.61 -2.61
C ALA A 38 4.63 7.24 -2.70
N THR A 39 5.37 6.88 -1.65
CA THR A 39 6.01 5.58 -1.48
C THR A 39 5.04 4.45 -1.79
N LYS A 40 5.36 3.62 -2.79
CA LYS A 40 4.53 2.50 -3.25
C LYS A 40 5.08 1.17 -2.75
N ILE A 41 4.20 0.33 -2.20
CA ILE A 41 4.53 -0.99 -1.66
C ILE A 41 3.54 -2.02 -2.24
N TRP A 42 4.08 -3.00 -2.97
CA TRP A 42 3.32 -4.15 -3.46
C TRP A 42 3.03 -5.14 -2.34
N LEU A 43 1.88 -5.82 -2.43
CA LEU A 43 1.60 -7.00 -1.63
C LEU A 43 1.64 -8.26 -2.51
N THR A 44 2.26 -9.32 -1.99
CA THR A 44 2.34 -10.62 -2.65
C THR A 44 1.21 -11.54 -2.18
N ARG A 45 0.96 -12.61 -2.94
CA ARG A 45 -0.05 -13.62 -2.58
C ARG A 45 0.19 -14.27 -1.21
N THR A 46 1.45 -14.34 -0.76
CA THR A 46 1.84 -14.89 0.54
C THR A 46 1.68 -13.90 1.70
N GLY A 47 1.11 -12.71 1.46
CA GLY A 47 0.97 -11.66 2.48
C GLY A 47 2.28 -10.94 2.82
N LYS A 48 3.29 -11.01 1.93
CA LYS A 48 4.55 -10.28 2.07
C LYS A 48 4.52 -8.97 1.29
N CYS A 49 5.43 -8.06 1.64
CA CYS A 49 5.54 -6.77 0.98
C CYS A 49 6.82 -6.65 0.16
N LEU A 50 6.71 -5.99 -0.99
CA LEU A 50 7.86 -5.59 -1.81
C LEU A 50 7.81 -4.08 -2.01
N LEU A 51 8.92 -3.41 -1.73
CA LEU A 51 9.03 -1.98 -1.94
C LEU A 51 9.17 -1.69 -3.44
N ALA A 52 8.24 -0.92 -4.01
CA ALA A 52 8.30 -0.52 -5.41
C ALA A 52 9.19 0.73 -5.57
N ASN A 53 8.98 1.73 -4.72
CA ASN A 53 9.77 2.95 -4.62
C ASN A 53 9.63 3.55 -3.23
N ASN A 54 10.54 4.45 -2.85
CA ASN A 54 10.44 5.25 -1.63
C ASN A 54 10.48 6.75 -1.94
N ASN A 55 9.56 7.21 -2.78
CA ASN A 55 9.52 8.59 -3.23
C ASN A 55 9.12 9.59 -2.13
N SER A 56 8.56 9.13 -1.01
CA SER A 56 8.27 9.98 0.15
C SER A 56 9.45 10.10 1.13
N ASP A 57 10.65 9.64 0.73
CA ASP A 57 11.88 9.71 1.52
C ASP A 57 11.74 9.16 2.95
N ILE A 58 10.91 8.12 3.12
CA ILE A 58 10.66 7.54 4.44
C ILE A 58 11.96 6.90 4.95
N PRO A 59 12.43 7.23 6.16
CA PRO A 59 13.67 6.66 6.69
C PRO A 59 13.62 5.13 6.70
N ALA A 60 14.72 4.49 6.29
CA ALA A 60 14.76 3.04 6.03
C ALA A 60 14.34 2.17 7.23
N LYS A 61 14.59 2.61 8.47
CA LYS A 61 14.13 1.90 9.68
C LYS A 61 12.61 2.00 9.84
N THR A 62 12.07 3.19 9.64
CA THR A 62 10.64 3.47 9.69
C THR A 62 9.90 2.71 8.59
N LEU A 63 10.40 2.76 7.36
CA LEU A 63 9.82 2.05 6.22
C LEU A 63 9.73 0.54 6.46
N ARG A 64 10.81 -0.07 6.99
CA ARG A 64 10.81 -1.49 7.36
C ARG A 64 9.76 -1.84 8.41
N ASN A 65 9.55 -0.97 9.40
CA ASN A 65 8.52 -1.17 10.41
C ASN A 65 7.11 -1.02 9.81
N ILE A 66 6.90 -0.02 8.95
CA ILE A 66 5.65 0.17 8.22
C ILE A 66 5.32 -1.07 7.39
N MET A 67 6.28 -1.58 6.61
CA MET A 67 6.10 -2.79 5.81
C MET A 67 5.71 -3.99 6.68
N ARG A 68 6.36 -4.21 7.83
CA ARG A 68 5.98 -5.29 8.76
C ARG A 68 4.55 -5.17 9.27
N ILE A 69 4.08 -3.95 9.54
CA ILE A 69 2.71 -3.69 10.01
C ILE A 69 1.69 -3.89 8.88
N ILE A 70 2.06 -3.56 7.63
CA ILE A 70 1.23 -3.85 6.45
C ILE A 70 1.15 -5.36 6.24
N GLU A 71 2.28 -6.08 6.32
CA GLU A 71 2.31 -7.55 6.24
C GLU A 71 1.41 -8.17 7.30
N SER A 72 1.45 -7.72 8.56
CA SER A 72 0.59 -8.28 9.62
C SER A 72 -0.90 -7.99 9.41
N GLN A 73 -1.25 -7.02 8.55
CA GLN A 73 -2.62 -6.62 8.24
C GLN A 73 -3.03 -6.95 6.80
N HIS A 74 -2.29 -7.82 6.10
CA HIS A 74 -2.47 -8.07 4.68
C HIS A 74 -3.91 -8.49 4.31
N GLN A 75 -4.60 -9.23 5.18
CA GLN A 75 -6.00 -9.63 4.97
C GLN A 75 -6.94 -8.44 4.86
N ILE A 76 -6.77 -7.42 5.70
CA ILE A 76 -7.56 -6.18 5.67
C ILE A 76 -7.30 -5.42 4.36
N VAL A 77 -6.04 -5.37 3.93
CA VAL A 77 -5.65 -4.75 2.67
C VAL A 77 -6.34 -5.45 1.50
N PHE A 78 -6.29 -6.78 1.44
CA PHE A 78 -6.91 -7.55 0.36
C PHE A 78 -8.42 -7.39 0.33
N GLN A 79 -9.08 -7.46 1.49
CA GLN A 79 -10.52 -7.28 1.59
C GLN A 79 -10.94 -5.90 1.08
N LYS A 80 -10.27 -4.84 1.53
CA LYS A 80 -10.57 -3.47 1.09
C LYS A 80 -10.25 -3.26 -0.38
N TRP A 81 -9.20 -3.89 -0.90
CA TRP A 81 -8.85 -3.83 -2.32
C TRP A 81 -9.96 -4.45 -3.17
N ILE A 82 -10.37 -5.68 -2.86
CA ILE A 82 -11.46 -6.38 -3.56
C ILE A 82 -12.77 -5.59 -3.43
N GLN A 83 -13.08 -5.04 -2.26
CA GLN A 83 -14.29 -4.23 -2.06
C GLN A 83 -14.32 -2.98 -2.95
N TYR A 84 -13.16 -2.39 -3.25
CA TYR A 84 -13.08 -1.14 -4.00
C TYR A 84 -12.88 -1.33 -5.50
N PHE A 85 -12.04 -2.29 -5.90
CA PHE A 85 -11.66 -2.54 -7.29
C PHE A 85 -12.34 -3.77 -7.90
N GLU A 86 -13.08 -4.55 -7.12
CA GLU A 86 -13.81 -5.77 -7.53
C GLU A 86 -12.95 -6.91 -8.09
N GLN A 87 -11.64 -6.71 -8.21
CA GLN A 87 -10.66 -7.69 -8.67
C GLN A 87 -9.37 -7.58 -7.88
N ILE A 88 -8.58 -8.67 -7.84
CA ILE A 88 -7.28 -8.70 -7.22
C ILE A 88 -6.29 -9.51 -8.06
N GLN A 89 -5.13 -8.92 -8.30
CA GLN A 89 -3.97 -9.60 -8.89
C GLN A 89 -2.77 -9.36 -7.98
N PHE A 90 -1.77 -10.23 -8.03
CA PHE A 90 -0.60 -10.15 -7.16
C PHE A 90 0.66 -9.93 -7.99
N TYR A 91 1.58 -9.12 -7.44
CA TYR A 91 2.89 -8.93 -8.04
C TYR A 91 3.76 -10.14 -7.68
N CYS A 92 3.98 -11.01 -8.68
CA CYS A 92 4.62 -12.33 -8.56
C CYS A 92 3.83 -13.37 -7.73
#